data_AF-A0A2V5MJP7-F1
#
_entry.id   AF-A0A2V5MJP7-F1
#
_cell.length_a   1.000
_cell.length_b   1.000
_cell.length_c   1.000
_cell.angle_alpha   90.00
_cell.angle_beta   90.00
_cell.angle_gamma   90.00
#
_symmetry.space_group_name_H-M   'P 1'
#
loop_
_entity.id
_entity.type
_entity.pdbx_description
1 polymer ?
#
loop_
_entity_poly.entity_id
_entity_poly.type
_entity_poly.pdbx_seq_one_letter_code
_entity_poly.pdbx_strand_id
1 'polypeptide(L)'
;MRIVDLQSKRVFYLDPKLYAAGSRDSSFRAFYFEPKTATNKVRDDAVHFIVGFEHEPRGEAISPRSMWKFTRWDLVDLAQFKMKLKADFQASNRDMYRPEAIVATGKGD
;
A
#
# COMPACT_ATOMS: atom_id res chain seq x y z
N MET A 1 8.51 -7.16 -1.71
CA MET A 1 9.86 -7.65 -2.09
C MET A 1 9.81 -9.16 -2.34
N ARG A 2 10.54 -9.72 -3.32
CA ARG A 2 10.58 -11.18 -3.57
C ARG A 2 11.85 -11.79 -2.97
N ILE A 3 11.70 -12.81 -2.13
CA ILE A 3 12.78 -13.58 -1.50
C ILE A 3 12.66 -15.03 -1.94
N VAL A 4 13.78 -15.72 -2.14
CA VAL A 4 13.82 -17.15 -2.44
C VAL A 4 14.66 -17.84 -1.37
N ASP A 5 14.07 -18.82 -0.70
CA ASP A 5 14.82 -19.75 0.12
C ASP A 5 15.66 -20.66 -0.79
N LEU A 6 16.98 -20.64 -0.62
CA LEU A 6 17.88 -21.30 -1.57
C LEU A 6 17.83 -22.83 -1.49
N GLN A 7 17.43 -23.41 -0.35
CA GLN A 7 17.40 -24.85 -0.13
C GLN A 7 16.09 -25.45 -0.65
N SER A 8 14.96 -24.93 -0.17
CA SER A 8 13.61 -25.38 -0.53
C SER A 8 13.10 -24.81 -1.85
N LYS A 9 13.78 -23.79 -2.40
CA LYS A 9 13.35 -23.01 -3.58
C LYS A 9 12.02 -22.28 -3.40
N ARG A 10 11.50 -22.20 -2.16
CA ARG A 10 10.24 -21.53 -1.87
C ARG A 10 10.37 -20.03 -2.06
N VAL A 11 9.35 -19.45 -2.70
CA VAL A 11 9.25 -18.02 -2.94
C VAL A 11 8.43 -17.38 -1.82
N PHE A 12 8.91 -16.25 -1.33
CA PHE A 12 8.23 -15.42 -0.35
C PHE A 12 8.09 -14.00 -0.91
N TYR A 13 6.90 -13.43 -0.81
CA TYR A 13 6.67 -12.01 -1.00
C TYR A 13 6.59 -11.34 0.37
N LEU A 14 7.51 -10.41 0.66
CA LEU A 14 7.57 -9.66 1.92
C LEU A 14 7.34 -8.19 1.64
N ASP A 15 6.23 -7.64 2.14
CA ASP A 15 5.90 -6.23 1.95
C ASP A 15 5.97 -5.47 3.28
N PRO A 16 6.83 -4.43 3.38
CA PRO A 16 6.90 -3.61 4.58
C PRO A 16 5.72 -2.65 4.66
N LYS A 17 5.21 -2.43 5.86
CA LYS A 17 4.17 -1.44 6.16
C LYS A 17 4.55 -0.63 7.39
N LEU A 18 4.37 0.68 7.31
CA LEU A 18 4.46 1.57 8.48
C LEU A 18 3.06 1.94 8.97
N TYR A 19 2.92 2.06 10.28
CA TYR A 19 1.71 2.59 10.91
C TYR A 19 2.04 3.40 12.15
N ALA A 20 1.26 4.44 12.42
CA ALA A 20 1.45 5.29 13.58
C ALA A 20 1.02 4.56 14.86
N ALA A 21 1.70 4.86 15.97
CA ALA A 21 1.33 4.35 17.30
C ALA A 21 -0.16 4.58 17.59
N GLY A 22 -0.86 3.54 18.04
CA GLY A 22 -2.30 3.57 18.32
C GLY A 22 -3.22 3.41 17.11
N SER A 23 -2.69 3.30 15.88
CA SER A 23 -3.51 3.09 14.66
C SER A 23 -3.62 1.62 14.21
N ARG A 24 -3.10 0.69 15.02
CA ARG A 24 -3.02 -0.74 14.71
C ARG A 24 -4.38 -1.36 14.36
N ASP A 25 -5.41 -1.02 15.11
CA ASP A 25 -6.76 -1.57 14.95
C ASP A 25 -7.64 -0.71 14.02
N SER A 26 -7.04 0.23 13.27
CA SER A 26 -7.79 1.08 12.35
C SER A 26 -8.37 0.29 11.18
N SER A 27 -9.58 0.67 10.75
CA SER A 27 -10.25 0.08 9.59
C SER A 27 -9.81 0.69 8.25
N PHE A 28 -8.80 1.56 8.25
CA PHE A 28 -8.34 2.21 7.02
C PHE A 28 -7.65 1.19 6.11
N ARG A 29 -7.89 1.32 4.80
CA ARG A 29 -7.45 0.31 3.83
C ARG A 29 -5.92 0.24 3.77
N ALA A 30 -5.41 -0.91 4.16
CA ALA A 30 -3.99 -1.22 4.24
C ALA A 30 -3.41 -1.81 2.95
N PHE A 31 -4.27 -2.41 2.12
CA PHE A 31 -3.87 -3.28 1.02
C PHE A 31 -4.81 -3.07 -0.16
N TYR A 32 -4.22 -2.84 -1.33
CA TYR A 32 -4.94 -2.66 -2.59
C TYR A 32 -4.39 -3.67 -3.59
N PHE A 33 -5.27 -4.51 -4.13
CA PHE A 33 -4.96 -5.38 -5.26
C PHE A 33 -5.76 -4.92 -6.46
N GLU A 34 -5.06 -4.52 -7.51
CA GLU A 34 -5.65 -4.18 -8.80
C GLU A 34 -5.13 -5.20 -9.82
N PRO A 35 -5.99 -6.09 -10.35
CA PRO A 35 -5.57 -7.07 -11.34
C PRO A 35 -5.14 -6.35 -12.63
N LYS A 36 -3.87 -6.49 -13.02
CA LYS A 36 -3.32 -5.94 -14.27
C LYS A 36 -2.86 -7.07 -15.18
N THR A 37 -3.22 -7.00 -16.45
CA THR A 37 -2.87 -8.00 -17.47
C THR A 37 -1.39 -7.98 -17.86
N ALA A 38 -0.71 -6.82 -17.79
CA ALA A 38 0.67 -6.66 -18.26
C ALA A 38 1.73 -6.56 -17.14
N THR A 39 1.36 -6.05 -15.96
CA THR A 39 2.33 -5.68 -14.91
C THR A 39 1.94 -6.22 -13.53
N ASN A 40 1.47 -7.46 -13.48
CA ASN A 40 1.15 -8.08 -12.20
C ASN A 40 2.44 -8.27 -11.39
N LYS A 41 2.42 -7.77 -10.15
CA LYS A 41 3.58 -7.75 -9.23
C LYS A 41 3.77 -9.09 -8.50
N VAL A 42 2.72 -9.91 -8.47
CA VAL A 42 2.72 -11.28 -7.96
C VAL A 42 2.73 -12.22 -9.15
N ARG A 43 3.78 -13.03 -9.27
CA ARG A 43 4.04 -13.88 -10.45
C ARG A 43 4.36 -15.34 -10.11
N ASP A 44 4.53 -15.64 -8.83
CA ASP A 44 4.89 -16.97 -8.33
C ASP A 44 3.78 -17.47 -7.40
N ASP A 45 3.63 -18.79 -7.34
CA ASP A 45 3.00 -19.44 -6.19
C ASP A 45 3.95 -19.30 -4.99
N ALA A 46 3.52 -18.56 -3.98
CA ALA A 46 4.40 -18.03 -2.95
C ALA A 46 3.68 -17.80 -1.62
N VAL A 47 4.47 -17.78 -0.54
CA VAL A 47 4.00 -17.33 0.76
C VAL A 47 4.03 -15.80 0.79
N HIS A 48 2.94 -15.19 1.22
CA HIS A 48 2.81 -13.73 1.29
C HIS A 48 2.81 -13.25 2.73
N PHE A 49 3.76 -12.36 3.05
CA PHE A 49 3.93 -11.76 4.34
C PHE A 49 3.87 -10.23 4.28
N ILE A 50 3.31 -9.64 5.32
CA ILE A 50 3.46 -8.20 5.62
C ILE A 50 4.32 -8.07 6.88
N VAL A 51 5.31 -7.17 6.85
CA VAL A 51 6.02 -6.74 8.07
C VAL A 51 5.53 -5.35 8.44
N GLY A 52 4.74 -5.25 9.50
CA GLY A 52 4.27 -3.99 10.03
C GLY A 52 5.24 -3.43 11.05
N PHE A 53 5.66 -2.17 10.92
CA PHE A 53 6.42 -1.44 11.93
C PHE A 53 5.59 -0.29 12.48
N GLU A 54 5.41 -0.26 13.80
CA GLU A 54 4.78 0.85 14.52
C GLU A 54 5.80 1.95 14.74
N HIS A 55 5.43 3.20 14.46
CA HIS A 55 6.27 4.35 14.74
C HIS A 55 5.54 5.40 15.58
N GLU A 56 6.26 6.08 16.46
CA GLU A 56 5.74 7.27 17.15
C GLU A 56 5.54 8.42 16.15
N PRO A 57 4.60 9.36 16.41
CA PRO A 57 4.53 10.61 15.68
C PRO A 57 5.87 11.35 15.81
N ARG A 58 6.33 11.99 14.73
CA ARG A 58 7.49 12.87 14.81
C ARG A 58 7.14 14.03 15.74
N GLY A 59 7.83 14.14 16.89
CA GLY A 59 7.59 15.22 17.86
C GLY A 59 7.68 16.61 17.22
N GLU A 60 7.01 17.60 17.84
CA GLU A 60 6.81 18.96 17.30
C GLU A 60 8.10 19.70 16.90
N ALA A 61 9.24 19.33 17.47
CA ALA A 61 10.53 19.81 17.01
C ALA A 61 10.92 19.09 15.72
N ILE A 62 10.66 19.72 14.56
CA ILE A 62 11.29 19.37 13.29
C ILE A 62 12.77 19.77 13.35
N SER A 63 13.54 19.00 14.12
CA SER A 63 14.99 18.98 14.00
C SER A 63 15.37 17.97 12.92
N PRO A 64 16.42 18.22 12.12
CA PRO A 64 17.07 17.21 11.30
C PRO A 64 17.53 15.99 12.11
N ARG A 65 17.64 16.11 13.45
CA ARG A 65 17.99 15.02 14.38
C ARG A 65 16.79 14.31 15.01
N SER A 66 15.55 14.72 14.74
CA SER A 66 14.38 14.00 15.24
C SER A 66 14.28 12.66 14.51
N MET A 67 14.76 11.60 15.16
CA MET A 67 14.78 10.24 14.63
C MET A 67 13.40 9.61 14.75
N TRP A 68 13.03 8.81 13.75
CA TRP A 68 11.87 7.93 13.86
C TRP A 68 12.13 6.89 14.93
N LYS A 69 11.24 6.82 15.92
CA LYS A 69 11.26 5.77 16.94
C LYS A 69 10.24 4.71 16.56
N PHE A 70 10.74 3.52 16.24
CA PHE A 70 9.92 2.34 16.02
C PHE A 70 9.72 1.61 17.34
N THR A 71 8.47 1.31 17.68
CA THR A 71 8.10 0.75 19.00
C THR A 71 7.75 -0.73 18.93
N ARG A 72 7.39 -1.23 17.74
CA ARG A 72 6.92 -2.60 17.52
C ARG A 72 7.15 -3.04 16.08
N TRP A 73 7.29 -4.35 15.89
CA TRP A 73 7.13 -4.99 14.59
C TRP A 73 6.24 -6.24 14.71
N ASP A 74 5.44 -6.49 13.68
CA ASP A 74 4.62 -7.71 13.53
C ASP A 74 4.90 -8.32 12.14
N LEU A 75 5.12 -9.63 12.06
CA LEU A 75 5.12 -10.39 10.80
C LEU A 75 3.77 -11.07 10.63
N VAL A 76 3.08 -10.79 9.54
CA VAL A 76 1.69 -11.21 9.30
C VAL A 76 1.63 -12.13 8.08
N ASP A 77 1.13 -13.35 8.27
CA ASP A 77 0.77 -14.29 7.21
C ASP A 77 -0.56 -13.90 6.54
N LEU A 78 -0.54 -13.80 5.22
CA LEU A 78 -1.72 -13.49 4.43
C LEU A 78 -2.50 -14.72 3.96
N ALA A 79 -2.04 -15.96 4.23
CA ALA A 79 -2.67 -17.19 3.73
C ALA A 79 -4.16 -17.32 4.08
N GLN A 80 -4.61 -16.74 5.19
CA GLN A 80 -6.01 -16.75 5.63
C GLN A 80 -6.61 -15.32 5.72
N PHE A 81 -5.93 -14.32 5.15
CA PHE A 81 -6.37 -12.94 5.20
C PHE A 81 -7.61 -12.72 4.32
N LYS A 82 -8.75 -12.41 4.95
CA LYS A 82 -10.01 -12.19 4.24
C LYS A 82 -10.12 -10.74 3.77
N MET A 83 -10.11 -10.55 2.45
CA MET A 83 -10.26 -9.23 1.83
C MET A 83 -11.73 -8.86 1.61
N LYS A 84 -12.04 -7.57 1.69
CA LYS A 84 -13.30 -6.99 1.20
C LYS A 84 -13.07 -6.43 -0.20
N LEU A 85 -13.96 -6.74 -1.14
CA LEU A 85 -13.95 -6.12 -2.47
C LEU A 85 -14.35 -4.65 -2.35
N LYS A 86 -13.57 -3.75 -2.94
CA LYS A 86 -13.95 -2.35 -3.17
C LYS A 86 -13.99 -2.13 -4.69
N ALA A 87 -15.18 -1.97 -5.26
CA ALA A 87 -15.34 -1.56 -6.65
C ALA A 87 -15.25 -0.04 -6.71
N ASP A 88 -14.24 0.48 -7.42
CA ASP A 88 -14.10 1.92 -7.69
C ASP A 88 -14.33 2.17 -9.18
N PHE A 89 -15.08 3.21 -9.51
CA PHE A 89 -15.14 3.75 -10.87
C PHE A 89 -13.88 4.59 -11.10
N GLN A 90 -13.12 4.25 -12.15
CA GLN A 90 -11.89 4.93 -12.52
C GLN A 90 -12.08 5.57 -13.89
N ALA A 91 -11.66 6.82 -14.03
CA ALA A 91 -11.62 7.55 -15.29
C ALA A 91 -10.30 8.33 -15.36
N SER A 92 -9.67 8.39 -16.54
CA SER A 92 -8.49 9.21 -16.73
C SER A 92 -8.87 10.68 -16.88
N ASN A 93 -7.92 11.60 -16.67
CA ASN A 93 -8.13 13.02 -17.01
C ASN A 93 -8.61 13.18 -18.46
N ARG A 94 -8.11 12.35 -19.39
CA ARG A 94 -8.55 12.35 -20.79
C ARG A 94 -10.02 11.96 -20.95
N ASP A 95 -10.51 11.02 -20.15
CA ASP A 95 -11.93 10.63 -20.19
C ASP A 95 -12.83 11.71 -19.59
N MET A 96 -12.34 12.42 -18.57
CA MET A 96 -13.08 13.47 -17.88
C MET A 96 -13.19 14.76 -18.71
N TYR A 97 -12.13 15.16 -19.41
CA TYR A 97 -12.05 16.42 -20.14
C TYR A 97 -12.36 16.28 -21.65
N ARG A 98 -13.31 15.42 -22.01
CA ARG A 98 -13.78 15.33 -23.40
C ARG A 98 -14.53 16.61 -23.80
N PRO A 99 -14.37 17.13 -25.03
CA PRO A 99 -15.02 18.36 -25.45
C PRO A 99 -16.53 18.37 -25.22
N GLU A 100 -17.19 17.23 -25.40
CA GLU A 100 -18.64 17.08 -25.25
C GLU A 100 -19.10 17.13 -23.77
N ALA A 101 -18.21 16.90 -22.82
CA ALA A 101 -18.48 16.94 -21.39
C ALA A 101 -18.21 18.32 -20.76
N ILE A 102 -17.53 19.22 -21.48
CA ILE A 102 -17.15 20.55 -20.97
C ILE A 102 -18.32 21.52 -21.20
N VAL A 103 -18.97 21.93 -20.12
CA VAL A 103 -20.11 22.86 -20.17
C VAL A 103 -19.71 24.34 -20.09
N ALA A 104 -18.49 24.64 -19.63
CA ALA A 104 -17.92 25.99 -19.57
C ALA A 104 -16.39 25.91 -19.44
N THR A 105 -15.68 26.96 -19.85
CA THR A 105 -14.23 27.09 -19.68
C THR A 105 -13.86 28.51 -19.25
N GLY A 106 -12.80 28.64 -18.47
CA GLY A 106 -12.24 29.91 -18.02
C GLY A 106 -10.71 29.82 -17.95
N LYS A 107 -10.03 30.97 -17.99
CA LYS A 107 -8.59 31.08 -17.74
C LYS A 107 -8.39 32.03 -16.56
N GLY A 108 -7.43 31.71 -15.69
CA GLY A 108 -6.95 32.65 -14.69
C GLY A 108 -6.04 33.70 -15.35
N ASP A 109 -5.99 34.89 -14.76
CA ASP A 109 -5.06 35.96 -15.13
C ASP A 109 -3.59 35.56 -14.89
#